data_AF-A0A5B0R849-F1
#
_entry.id   AF-A0A5B0R849-F1
#
_cell.length_a   1.000
_cell.length_b   1.000
_cell.length_c   1.000
_cell.angle_alpha   90.00
_cell.angle_beta   90.00
_cell.angle_gamma   90.00
#
_symmetry.space_group_name_H-M   'P 1'
#
loop_
_entity.id
_entity.type
_entity.pdbx_description
1 polymer ?
#
loop_
_entity_poly.entity_id
_entity_poly.type
_entity_poly.pdbx_seq_one_letter_code
_entity_poly.pdbx_strand_id
1 'polypeptide(L)'
;MANRGKTIFCLGSDGSQQEGNDAEAARLAVAQNLNVKLLIDDNDVTIAGHPSDYMKGYEVSKTLEGHGLKVFHAEGENIDSLWSGLCSVISHQGPAALIAKRLMCPGIQGLEGSNHGHDVIPVPKAIAYLKDRPYGEAAAKILNSLTPSSSPYLYIGSTKEKDACRVQFGKAVNMVLDKLSKEEAKERVMVIDSDLEGSTGLKAIRESHPEVFIPSGIMERGNFSAAAGFGFEKGKVGVFSTFSAFLEMCCSEITMARLNRCNVLCHFSHSGVDEMCDNTCHFGLNTFFADNGLEDGYPTRLYFPADVHQMTAIVNEVFWDMGLRFVFSTRSKVPNILKEGSQEHYFGGDYKFKPGKDEFIRRGKIGTVICFGEIVHRALDAVDRLREEGFDVGLVNKSTLNVIDEEAIAEYGKQKFVLVVESLNQKTGLGSKMGTWLLERGLTPRYGYMGTNKEGCGGLSAQIFHQGLDPASIIRKVKVLAA
;
A
#
# COMPACT_ATOMS: atom_id res chain seq x y z
N MET A 1 -19.53 -21.12 13.98
CA MET A 1 -19.52 -21.88 15.25
C MET A 1 -20.51 -21.36 16.31
N ALA A 2 -20.72 -20.04 16.45
CA ALA A 2 -21.67 -19.49 17.42
C ALA A 2 -23.16 -19.86 17.17
N ASN A 3 -23.52 -20.21 15.94
CA ASN A 3 -24.89 -20.50 15.52
C ASN A 3 -24.99 -21.86 14.81
N ARG A 4 -24.64 -22.97 15.49
CA ARG A 4 -24.57 -24.31 14.85
C ARG A 4 -25.88 -24.79 14.19
N GLY A 5 -27.03 -24.31 14.65
CA GLY A 5 -28.33 -24.63 14.06
C GLY A 5 -28.75 -23.75 12.88
N LYS A 6 -27.94 -22.77 12.48
CA LYS A 6 -28.25 -21.87 11.36
C LYS A 6 -27.39 -22.20 10.14
N THR A 7 -27.97 -22.04 8.96
CA THR A 7 -27.20 -21.96 7.70
C THR A 7 -26.52 -20.59 7.62
N ILE A 8 -25.23 -20.57 7.35
CA ILE A 8 -24.46 -19.35 7.11
C ILE A 8 -24.10 -19.29 5.64
N PHE A 9 -24.44 -18.19 4.97
CA PHE A 9 -24.02 -17.93 3.59
C PHE A 9 -22.80 -17.01 3.61
N CYS A 10 -21.78 -17.37 2.84
CA CYS A 10 -20.62 -16.53 2.56
C CYS A 10 -20.58 -16.27 1.06
N LEU A 11 -20.46 -15.00 0.67
CA LEU A 11 -20.21 -14.62 -0.71
C LEU A 11 -18.70 -14.48 -0.90
N GLY A 12 -18.16 -15.07 -1.95
CA GLY A 12 -16.75 -14.96 -2.30
C GLY A 12 -16.54 -14.88 -3.81
N SER A 13 -15.29 -14.73 -4.21
CA SER A 13 -14.85 -14.78 -5.61
C SER A 13 -13.76 -15.82 -5.82
N ASP A 14 -13.57 -16.25 -7.05
CA ASP A 14 -12.40 -17.01 -7.50
C ASP A 14 -11.07 -16.41 -7.03
N GLY A 15 -10.90 -15.09 -7.14
CA GLY A 15 -9.72 -14.38 -6.63
C GLY A 15 -9.52 -14.57 -5.12
N SER A 16 -10.57 -14.36 -4.32
CA SER A 16 -10.47 -14.52 -2.86
C SER A 16 -10.11 -15.95 -2.42
N GLN A 17 -10.51 -16.96 -3.20
CA GLN A 17 -10.19 -18.36 -2.89
C GLN A 17 -8.71 -18.72 -3.14
N GLN A 18 -7.87 -17.77 -3.56
CA GLN A 18 -6.42 -17.93 -3.61
C GLN A 18 -5.78 -17.70 -2.24
N GLU A 19 -6.42 -16.93 -1.36
CA GLU A 19 -5.91 -16.58 -0.05
C GLU A 19 -5.80 -17.79 0.88
N GLY A 20 -4.74 -17.83 1.69
CA GLY A 20 -4.46 -18.96 2.58
C GLY A 20 -5.47 -19.10 3.72
N ASN A 21 -6.04 -17.99 4.20
CA ASN A 21 -7.02 -17.97 5.28
C ASN A 21 -8.36 -18.61 4.86
N ASP A 22 -8.77 -18.48 3.61
CA ASP A 22 -9.96 -19.12 3.05
C ASP A 22 -9.78 -20.65 3.00
N ALA A 23 -8.59 -21.12 2.61
CA ALA A 23 -8.24 -22.54 2.67
C ALA A 23 -8.23 -23.09 4.11
N GLU A 24 -7.74 -22.32 5.08
CA GLU A 24 -7.81 -22.67 6.51
C GLU A 24 -9.27 -22.74 7.00
N ALA A 25 -10.09 -21.74 6.66
CA ALA A 25 -11.50 -21.68 7.02
C ALA A 25 -12.31 -22.83 6.41
N ALA A 26 -12.06 -23.18 5.15
CA ALA A 26 -12.68 -24.29 4.45
C ALA A 26 -12.43 -25.63 5.16
N ARG A 27 -11.16 -25.93 5.48
CA ARG A 27 -10.78 -27.15 6.21
C ARG A 27 -11.41 -27.20 7.60
N LEU A 28 -11.45 -26.07 8.32
CA LEU A 28 -12.07 -26.00 9.64
C LEU A 28 -13.59 -26.22 9.56
N ALA A 29 -14.26 -25.65 8.56
CA ALA A 29 -15.69 -25.84 8.33
C ALA A 29 -16.04 -27.32 8.09
N VAL A 30 -15.24 -28.01 7.27
CA VAL A 30 -15.35 -29.46 7.02
C VAL A 30 -15.09 -30.26 8.29
N ALA A 31 -13.98 -30.01 8.98
CA ALA A 31 -13.61 -30.73 10.20
C ALA A 31 -14.66 -30.61 11.32
N GLN A 32 -15.36 -29.48 11.38
CA GLN A 32 -16.41 -29.21 12.37
C GLN A 32 -17.83 -29.47 11.87
N ASN A 33 -17.98 -29.97 10.63
CA ASN A 33 -19.25 -30.18 9.94
C ASN A 33 -20.19 -28.96 10.06
N LEU A 34 -19.65 -27.75 9.82
CA LEU A 34 -20.41 -26.52 9.91
C LEU A 34 -21.34 -26.37 8.70
N ASN A 35 -22.57 -25.92 8.92
CA ASN A 35 -23.53 -25.66 7.85
C ASN A 35 -23.26 -24.30 7.15
N VAL A 36 -22.09 -24.19 6.52
CA VAL A 36 -21.63 -23.01 5.77
C VAL A 36 -21.80 -23.24 4.28
N LYS A 37 -22.38 -22.24 3.59
CA LYS A 37 -22.65 -22.26 2.15
C LYS A 37 -21.82 -21.16 1.49
N LEU A 38 -20.79 -21.55 0.75
CA LEU A 38 -20.01 -20.63 -0.05
C LEU A 38 -20.74 -20.41 -1.39
N LEU A 39 -21.00 -19.16 -1.75
CA LEU A 39 -21.51 -18.78 -3.06
C LEU A 39 -20.39 -18.01 -3.74
N ILE A 40 -19.76 -18.63 -4.74
CA ILE A 40 -18.56 -18.12 -5.39
C ILE A 40 -18.92 -17.53 -6.75
N ASP A 41 -18.59 -16.27 -6.96
CA ASP A 41 -18.51 -15.64 -8.28
C ASP A 41 -17.18 -16.05 -8.93
N ASP A 42 -17.23 -16.98 -9.88
CA ASP A 42 -16.07 -17.44 -10.63
C ASP A 42 -16.11 -16.81 -12.02
N ASN A 43 -15.44 -15.67 -12.13
CA ASN A 43 -15.43 -14.86 -13.35
C ASN A 43 -14.08 -14.81 -14.06
N ASP A 44 -13.08 -15.55 -13.56
CA ASP A 44 -11.72 -15.63 -14.07
C ASP A 44 -11.06 -14.25 -14.22
N VAL A 45 -11.39 -13.30 -13.32
CA VAL A 45 -10.85 -11.94 -13.34
C VAL A 45 -10.38 -11.51 -11.96
N THR A 46 -9.15 -11.04 -11.94
CA THR A 46 -8.47 -10.39 -10.82
C THR A 46 -7.93 -9.03 -11.27
N ILE A 47 -7.28 -8.26 -10.41
CA ILE A 47 -6.83 -6.90 -10.75
C ILE A 47 -5.79 -6.93 -11.88
N ALA A 48 -4.78 -7.78 -11.77
CA ALA A 48 -3.69 -7.86 -12.72
C ALA A 48 -4.04 -8.65 -14.00
N GLY A 49 -5.04 -9.54 -13.96
CA GLY A 49 -5.42 -10.33 -15.14
C GLY A 49 -6.34 -11.50 -14.84
N HIS A 50 -6.18 -12.58 -15.60
CA HIS A 50 -6.98 -13.80 -15.50
C HIS A 50 -6.23 -14.88 -14.73
N PRO A 51 -6.74 -15.37 -13.58
CA PRO A 51 -6.12 -16.47 -12.85
C PRO A 51 -5.78 -17.68 -13.72
N SER A 52 -6.62 -18.02 -14.71
CA SER A 52 -6.36 -19.12 -15.64
C SER A 52 -5.07 -18.97 -16.46
N ASP A 53 -4.58 -17.74 -16.69
CA ASP A 53 -3.35 -17.48 -17.43
C ASP A 53 -2.08 -17.70 -16.59
N TYR A 54 -2.11 -17.30 -15.31
CA TYR A 54 -0.92 -17.26 -14.45
C TYR A 54 -0.90 -18.33 -13.34
N MET A 55 -2.06 -18.82 -12.89
CA MET A 55 -2.20 -19.91 -11.92
C MET A 55 -2.54 -21.23 -12.61
N LYS A 56 -1.69 -21.68 -13.55
CA LYS A 56 -1.95 -22.91 -14.31
C LYS A 56 -2.11 -24.12 -13.39
N GLY A 57 -3.24 -24.81 -13.52
CA GLY A 57 -3.60 -25.98 -12.71
C GLY A 57 -4.41 -25.65 -11.45
N TYR A 58 -4.60 -24.37 -11.12
CA TYR A 58 -5.56 -23.94 -10.12
C TYR A 58 -6.98 -23.94 -10.70
N GLU A 59 -7.91 -24.57 -9.99
CA GLU A 59 -9.34 -24.49 -10.27
C GLU A 59 -10.07 -24.43 -8.93
N VAL A 60 -10.91 -23.40 -8.75
CA VAL A 60 -11.64 -23.17 -7.49
C VAL A 60 -12.41 -24.42 -7.04
N SER A 61 -13.07 -25.09 -7.99
CA SER A 61 -13.82 -26.33 -7.73
C SER A 61 -12.94 -27.42 -7.12
N LYS A 62 -11.82 -27.74 -7.77
CA LYS A 62 -10.92 -28.81 -7.32
C LYS A 62 -10.27 -28.46 -5.99
N THR A 63 -9.94 -27.18 -5.77
CA THR A 63 -9.38 -26.70 -4.51
C THR A 63 -10.37 -26.91 -3.36
N LEU A 64 -11.63 -26.47 -3.52
CA LEU A 64 -12.67 -26.62 -2.50
C LEU A 64 -13.05 -28.09 -2.24
N GLU A 65 -13.15 -28.90 -3.28
CA GLU A 65 -13.34 -30.36 -3.16
C GLU A 65 -12.17 -31.01 -2.43
N GLY A 66 -10.93 -30.58 -2.73
CA GLY A 66 -9.72 -31.03 -2.04
C GLY A 66 -9.68 -30.66 -0.56
N HIS A 67 -10.35 -29.57 -0.16
CA HIS A 67 -10.57 -29.23 1.25
C HIS A 67 -11.72 -30.01 1.90
N GLY A 68 -12.50 -30.76 1.12
CA GLY A 68 -13.58 -31.63 1.57
C GLY A 68 -14.98 -31.02 1.48
N LEU A 69 -15.16 -29.86 0.83
CA LEU A 69 -16.48 -29.29 0.60
C LEU A 69 -17.20 -30.03 -0.51
N LYS A 70 -18.53 -30.14 -0.41
CA LYS A 70 -19.36 -30.50 -1.57
C LYS A 70 -19.48 -29.30 -2.50
N VAL A 71 -19.10 -29.45 -3.76
CA VAL A 71 -19.24 -28.40 -4.77
C VAL A 71 -20.42 -28.66 -5.71
N PHE A 72 -21.14 -27.59 -6.03
CA PHE A 72 -22.18 -27.49 -7.04
C PHE A 72 -21.80 -26.40 -8.04
N HIS A 73 -22.37 -26.45 -9.23
CA HIS A 73 -22.11 -25.48 -10.30
C HIS A 73 -23.42 -24.83 -10.77
N ALA A 74 -23.31 -23.58 -11.19
CA ALA A 74 -24.36 -22.87 -11.91
C ALA A 74 -23.75 -21.95 -12.98
N GLU A 75 -24.56 -21.61 -13.97
CA GLU A 75 -24.27 -20.59 -14.96
C GLU A 75 -24.79 -19.24 -14.45
N GLY A 76 -23.91 -18.23 -14.29
CA GLY A 76 -24.24 -16.99 -13.59
C GLY A 76 -25.31 -16.13 -14.25
N GLU A 77 -25.44 -16.19 -15.57
CA GLU A 77 -26.44 -15.42 -16.33
C GLU A 77 -27.72 -16.22 -16.60
N ASN A 78 -27.82 -17.47 -16.10
CA ASN A 78 -28.98 -18.34 -16.24
C ASN A 78 -29.69 -18.50 -14.89
N ILE A 79 -30.80 -17.80 -14.70
CA ILE A 79 -31.55 -17.76 -13.44
C ILE A 79 -32.03 -19.15 -13.01
N ASP A 80 -32.46 -20.01 -13.94
CA ASP A 80 -32.92 -21.35 -13.62
C ASP A 80 -31.77 -22.24 -13.13
N SER A 81 -30.60 -22.10 -13.74
CA SER A 81 -29.36 -22.77 -13.32
C SER A 81 -28.92 -22.30 -11.92
N LEU A 82 -28.88 -20.99 -11.68
CA LEU A 82 -28.58 -20.40 -10.37
C LEU A 82 -29.56 -20.87 -9.30
N TRP A 83 -30.86 -20.84 -9.58
CA TRP A 83 -31.89 -21.25 -8.63
C TRP A 83 -31.77 -22.72 -8.25
N SER A 84 -31.57 -23.59 -9.24
CA SER A 84 -31.34 -25.03 -9.02
C SER A 84 -30.06 -25.29 -8.19
N GLY A 85 -28.96 -24.59 -8.52
CA GLY A 85 -27.71 -24.65 -7.77
C GLY A 85 -27.85 -24.19 -6.32
N LEU A 86 -28.58 -23.09 -6.10
CA LEU A 86 -28.88 -22.57 -4.76
C LEU A 86 -29.73 -23.56 -3.95
N CYS A 87 -30.76 -24.15 -4.55
CA CYS A 87 -31.56 -25.17 -3.88
C CYS A 87 -30.68 -26.38 -3.48
N SER A 88 -29.77 -26.79 -4.35
CA SER A 88 -28.86 -27.92 -4.12
C SER A 88 -27.87 -27.65 -2.98
N VAL A 89 -27.21 -26.48 -2.98
CA VAL A 89 -26.23 -26.10 -1.95
C VAL A 89 -26.90 -25.95 -0.57
N ILE A 90 -28.10 -25.36 -0.53
CA ILE A 90 -28.88 -25.16 0.70
C ILE A 90 -29.34 -26.50 1.29
N SER A 91 -29.77 -27.44 0.45
CA SER A 91 -30.29 -28.74 0.88
C SER A 91 -29.20 -29.68 1.39
N HIS A 92 -27.95 -29.48 0.97
CA HIS A 92 -26.81 -30.27 1.44
C HIS A 92 -26.61 -30.10 2.95
N GLN A 93 -26.36 -31.20 3.67
CA GLN A 93 -26.03 -31.14 5.10
C GLN A 93 -24.53 -30.97 5.29
N GLY A 94 -24.11 -29.93 6.02
CA GLY A 94 -22.71 -29.59 6.21
C GLY A 94 -22.19 -28.55 5.20
N PRO A 95 -20.87 -28.38 5.09
CA PRO A 95 -20.28 -27.33 4.29
C PRO A 95 -20.32 -27.65 2.80
N ALA A 96 -20.79 -26.69 2.00
CA ALA A 96 -20.87 -26.81 0.55
C ALA A 96 -20.61 -25.48 -0.14
N ALA A 97 -20.22 -25.55 -1.41
CA ALA A 97 -20.03 -24.40 -2.27
C ALA A 97 -20.91 -24.49 -3.52
N LEU A 98 -21.43 -23.37 -3.97
CA LEU A 98 -21.98 -23.17 -5.31
C LEU A 98 -21.04 -22.25 -6.07
N ILE A 99 -20.47 -22.75 -7.17
CA ILE A 99 -19.62 -21.96 -8.07
C ILE A 99 -20.49 -21.49 -9.22
N ALA A 100 -20.72 -20.18 -9.29
CA ALA A 100 -21.41 -19.52 -10.38
C ALA A 100 -20.38 -19.04 -11.41
N LYS A 101 -20.28 -19.77 -12.52
CA LYS A 101 -19.38 -19.39 -13.62
C LYS A 101 -20.00 -18.28 -14.46
N ARG A 102 -19.25 -17.20 -14.68
CA ARG A 102 -19.70 -16.05 -15.46
C ARG A 102 -18.53 -15.25 -16.02
N LEU A 103 -18.82 -14.14 -16.69
CA LEU A 103 -17.81 -13.15 -17.07
C LEU A 103 -17.90 -11.92 -16.15
N MET A 104 -16.77 -11.27 -15.91
CA MET A 104 -16.74 -9.95 -15.26
C MET A 104 -17.56 -8.95 -16.11
N CYS A 105 -18.31 -8.04 -15.47
CA CYS A 105 -19.07 -6.99 -16.15
C CYS A 105 -19.98 -7.48 -17.31
N PRO A 106 -20.88 -8.46 -17.10
CA PRO A 106 -21.64 -9.06 -18.20
C PRO A 106 -22.55 -8.03 -18.89
N GLY A 107 -22.50 -8.04 -20.21
CA GLY A 107 -23.20 -7.14 -21.11
C GLY A 107 -22.62 -5.72 -21.20
N ILE A 108 -21.51 -5.39 -20.52
CA ILE A 108 -20.86 -4.08 -20.64
C ILE A 108 -19.86 -4.11 -21.79
N GLN A 109 -20.20 -3.46 -22.91
CA GLN A 109 -19.39 -3.50 -24.13
C GLN A 109 -17.93 -3.06 -23.91
N GLY A 110 -17.01 -3.94 -24.25
CA GLY A 110 -15.57 -3.74 -24.12
C GLY A 110 -15.07 -3.68 -22.67
N LEU A 111 -15.86 -4.12 -21.69
CA LEU A 111 -15.42 -4.46 -20.33
C LEU A 111 -15.80 -5.89 -19.94
N GLU A 112 -16.79 -6.50 -20.62
CA GLU A 112 -17.17 -7.90 -20.40
C GLU A 112 -15.96 -8.84 -20.52
N GLY A 113 -15.73 -9.63 -19.47
CA GLY A 113 -14.59 -10.54 -19.34
C GLY A 113 -13.24 -9.85 -19.26
N SER A 114 -13.16 -8.52 -19.20
CA SER A 114 -11.89 -7.79 -19.11
C SER A 114 -11.52 -7.54 -17.65
N ASN A 115 -10.23 -7.67 -17.33
CA ASN A 115 -9.72 -7.21 -16.05
C ASN A 115 -9.96 -5.72 -15.81
N HIS A 116 -10.04 -4.86 -16.83
CA HIS A 116 -10.40 -3.44 -16.66
C HIS A 116 -11.81 -3.22 -16.07
N GLY A 117 -12.63 -4.27 -15.94
CA GLY A 117 -13.88 -4.23 -15.19
C GLY A 117 -13.70 -4.01 -13.68
N HIS A 118 -12.51 -4.26 -13.12
CA HIS A 118 -12.21 -3.98 -11.70
C HIS A 118 -12.06 -2.47 -11.41
N ASP A 119 -11.73 -1.68 -12.44
CA ASP A 119 -11.51 -0.25 -12.35
C ASP A 119 -12.83 0.53 -12.34
N VAL A 120 -12.74 1.85 -12.13
CA VAL A 120 -13.87 2.76 -12.29
C VAL A 120 -14.39 2.68 -13.72
N ILE A 121 -15.63 2.21 -13.88
CA ILE A 121 -16.31 2.14 -15.18
C ILE A 121 -16.41 3.56 -15.77
N PRO A 122 -15.88 3.79 -16.99
CA PRO A 122 -15.99 5.09 -17.64
C PRO A 122 -17.44 5.52 -17.81
N VAL A 123 -17.77 6.76 -17.45
CA VAL A 123 -19.14 7.31 -17.52
C VAL A 123 -19.82 7.05 -18.87
N PRO A 124 -19.18 7.25 -20.03
CA PRO A 124 -19.81 6.94 -21.32
C PRO A 124 -20.21 5.46 -21.48
N LYS A 125 -19.39 4.53 -20.98
CA LYS A 125 -19.69 3.09 -21.02
C LYS A 125 -20.85 2.74 -20.08
N ALA A 126 -20.86 3.32 -18.88
CA ALA A 126 -21.96 3.14 -17.93
C ALA A 126 -23.30 3.66 -18.51
N ILE A 127 -23.30 4.85 -19.13
CA ILE A 127 -24.49 5.41 -19.78
C ILE A 127 -24.96 4.51 -20.92
N ALA A 128 -24.05 4.06 -21.79
CA ALA A 128 -24.39 3.17 -22.89
C ALA A 128 -25.03 1.86 -22.38
N TYR A 129 -24.48 1.27 -21.32
CA TYR A 129 -25.03 0.07 -20.70
C TYR A 129 -26.42 0.29 -20.08
N LEU A 130 -26.63 1.42 -19.41
CA LEU A 130 -27.89 1.71 -18.71
C LEU A 130 -29.01 2.18 -19.64
N LYS A 131 -28.69 2.70 -20.84
CA LYS A 131 -29.66 3.30 -21.76
C LYS A 131 -30.87 2.41 -22.05
N ASP A 132 -30.64 1.12 -22.28
CA ASP A 132 -31.69 0.17 -22.65
C ASP A 132 -32.31 -0.54 -21.42
N ARG A 133 -31.99 -0.09 -20.21
CA ARG A 133 -32.49 -0.64 -18.94
C ARG A 133 -33.52 0.30 -18.30
N PRO A 134 -34.40 -0.22 -17.42
CA PRO A 134 -35.31 0.62 -16.65
C PRO A 134 -34.56 1.78 -15.97
N TYR A 135 -35.11 2.99 -16.07
CA TYR A 135 -34.53 4.22 -15.53
C TYR A 135 -33.22 4.70 -16.19
N GLY A 136 -32.85 4.18 -17.36
CA GLY A 136 -31.63 4.55 -18.08
C GLY A 136 -31.44 6.05 -18.32
N GLU A 137 -32.48 6.77 -18.75
CA GLU A 137 -32.43 8.22 -18.96
C GLU A 137 -32.17 8.99 -17.66
N ALA A 138 -32.80 8.58 -16.55
CA ALA A 138 -32.61 9.21 -15.25
C ALA A 138 -31.19 8.99 -14.73
N ALA A 139 -30.66 7.76 -14.85
CA ALA A 139 -29.29 7.45 -14.49
C ALA A 139 -28.28 8.25 -15.33
N ALA A 140 -28.50 8.35 -16.64
CA ALA A 140 -27.65 9.15 -17.52
C ALA A 140 -27.65 10.64 -17.15
N LYS A 141 -28.82 11.19 -16.80
CA LYS A 141 -28.94 12.58 -16.33
C LYS A 141 -28.14 12.82 -15.05
N ILE A 142 -28.21 11.90 -14.09
CA ILE A 142 -27.44 11.99 -12.84
C ILE A 142 -25.95 11.96 -13.14
N LEU A 143 -25.48 10.95 -13.88
CA LEU A 143 -24.05 10.79 -14.17
C LEU A 143 -23.47 11.99 -14.94
N ASN A 144 -24.21 12.54 -15.92
CA ASN A 144 -23.77 13.72 -16.67
C ASN A 144 -23.83 15.03 -15.86
N SER A 145 -24.59 15.07 -14.76
CA SER A 145 -24.65 16.26 -13.89
C SER A 145 -23.47 16.36 -12.91
N LEU A 146 -22.70 15.30 -12.75
CA LEU A 146 -21.56 15.27 -11.84
C LEU A 146 -20.34 15.94 -12.50
N THR A 147 -19.88 17.03 -11.92
CA THR A 147 -18.66 17.71 -12.33
C THR A 147 -17.50 17.39 -11.37
N PRO A 148 -16.37 16.86 -11.85
CA PRO A 148 -15.18 16.69 -11.03
C PRO A 148 -14.71 18.04 -10.45
N SER A 149 -14.38 18.07 -9.17
CA SER A 149 -13.77 19.22 -8.51
C SER A 149 -12.31 18.91 -8.17
N SER A 150 -11.38 19.80 -8.52
CA SER A 150 -9.99 19.74 -8.05
C SER A 150 -9.80 20.58 -6.78
N SER A 151 -8.85 20.19 -5.94
CA SER A 151 -8.41 21.05 -4.83
C SER A 151 -7.43 22.10 -5.38
N PRO A 152 -7.74 23.41 -5.29
CA PRO A 152 -6.87 24.47 -5.81
C PRO A 152 -5.70 24.81 -4.87
N TYR A 153 -5.53 24.08 -3.76
CA TYR A 153 -4.52 24.41 -2.75
C TYR A 153 -3.10 24.28 -3.31
N LEU A 154 -2.35 25.38 -3.27
CA LEU A 154 -0.94 25.44 -3.66
C LEU A 154 -0.06 25.37 -2.41
N TYR A 155 0.85 24.40 -2.40
CA TYR A 155 1.82 24.21 -1.32
C TYR A 155 3.07 25.04 -1.60
N ILE A 156 3.42 25.97 -0.70
CA ILE A 156 4.64 26.77 -0.79
C ILE A 156 5.87 25.87 -0.63
N GLY A 157 6.94 26.20 -1.35
CA GLY A 157 8.20 25.44 -1.31
C GLY A 157 8.17 24.12 -2.11
N SER A 158 7.12 23.86 -2.88
CA SER A 158 6.97 22.66 -3.71
C SER A 158 6.47 23.00 -5.13
N THR A 159 6.67 22.08 -6.08
CA THR A 159 6.17 22.23 -7.45
C THR A 159 4.64 22.11 -7.53
N LYS A 160 4.06 22.52 -8.67
CA LYS A 160 2.63 22.28 -8.96
C LYS A 160 2.39 20.88 -9.51
N GLU A 161 3.34 20.43 -10.32
CA GLU A 161 3.43 19.10 -10.88
C GLU A 161 3.54 18.10 -9.74
N LYS A 162 2.81 16.99 -9.87
CA LYS A 162 2.82 15.91 -8.89
C LYS A 162 3.04 14.58 -9.59
N ASP A 163 3.84 13.73 -8.98
CA ASP A 163 4.15 12.40 -9.46
C ASP A 163 3.91 11.34 -8.39
N ALA A 164 3.84 10.08 -8.82
CA ALA A 164 3.50 8.95 -7.96
C ALA A 164 4.74 8.15 -7.58
N CYS A 165 5.16 8.24 -6.30
CA CYS A 165 6.25 7.41 -5.76
C CYS A 165 6.00 5.91 -5.97
N ARG A 166 4.75 5.44 -5.84
CA ARG A 166 4.41 4.04 -6.09
C ARG A 166 4.74 3.58 -7.52
N VAL A 167 4.51 4.44 -8.52
CA VAL A 167 4.87 4.13 -9.92
C VAL A 167 6.38 4.26 -10.12
N GLN A 168 7.01 5.23 -9.47
CA GLN A 168 8.44 5.46 -9.59
C GLN A 168 9.28 4.32 -9.02
N PHE A 169 8.79 3.58 -8.01
CA PHE A 169 9.49 2.41 -7.48
C PHE A 169 9.87 1.41 -8.59
N GLY A 170 8.91 0.98 -9.41
CA GLY A 170 9.17 0.05 -10.51
C GLY A 170 10.16 0.60 -11.55
N LYS A 171 10.04 1.89 -11.89
CA LYS A 171 10.99 2.56 -12.79
C LYS A 171 12.41 2.58 -12.22
N ALA A 172 12.56 2.82 -10.91
CA ALA A 172 13.85 2.82 -10.26
C ALA A 172 14.46 1.42 -10.18
N VAL A 173 13.65 0.37 -9.98
CA VAL A 173 14.11 -1.01 -10.09
C VAL A 173 14.59 -1.32 -11.51
N ASN A 174 13.86 -0.90 -12.55
CA ASN A 174 14.30 -1.06 -13.94
C ASN A 174 15.66 -0.40 -14.19
N MET A 175 15.92 0.81 -13.66
CA MET A 175 17.25 1.45 -13.77
C MET A 175 18.40 0.62 -13.18
N VAL A 176 18.11 -0.24 -12.20
CA VAL A 176 19.10 -1.19 -11.66
C VAL A 176 19.23 -2.40 -12.58
N LEU A 177 18.12 -2.96 -13.05
CA LEU A 177 18.06 -4.13 -13.92
C LEU A 177 18.64 -3.87 -15.32
N ASP A 178 18.48 -2.65 -15.85
CA ASP A 178 19.04 -2.19 -17.14
C ASP A 178 20.58 -2.29 -17.20
N LYS A 179 21.24 -2.42 -16.04
CA LYS A 179 22.70 -2.59 -15.93
C LYS A 179 23.15 -4.05 -16.03
N LEU A 180 22.21 -5.00 -16.07
CA LEU A 180 22.45 -6.44 -16.13
C LEU A 180 22.07 -7.00 -17.51
N SER A 181 22.65 -8.14 -17.88
CA SER A 181 22.04 -8.95 -18.95
C SER A 181 20.74 -9.60 -18.46
N LYS A 182 19.88 -10.03 -19.37
CA LYS A 182 18.64 -10.73 -19.03
C LYS A 182 18.90 -12.02 -18.25
N GLU A 183 19.97 -12.74 -18.62
CA GLU A 183 20.38 -13.98 -17.96
C GLU A 183 20.85 -13.71 -16.52
N GLU A 184 21.68 -12.68 -16.34
CA GLU A 184 22.16 -12.29 -15.01
C GLU A 184 21.01 -11.77 -14.13
N ALA A 185 20.11 -10.95 -14.68
CA ALA A 185 18.94 -10.46 -13.98
C ALA A 185 18.06 -11.63 -13.51
N LYS A 186 17.74 -12.58 -14.39
CA LYS A 186 16.94 -13.77 -14.08
C LYS A 186 17.59 -14.66 -13.01
N GLU A 187 18.92 -14.74 -12.97
CA GLU A 187 19.63 -15.53 -11.97
C GLU A 187 19.63 -14.87 -10.59
N ARG A 188 19.72 -13.53 -10.56
CA ARG A 188 19.98 -12.73 -9.35
C ARG A 188 18.76 -12.01 -8.79
N VAL A 189 17.70 -11.83 -9.56
CA VAL A 189 16.52 -11.06 -9.13
C VAL A 189 15.25 -11.84 -9.46
N MET A 190 14.35 -11.88 -8.49
CA MET A 190 12.99 -12.38 -8.66
C MET A 190 12.02 -11.32 -8.15
N VAL A 191 11.08 -10.93 -9.00
CA VAL A 191 10.02 -9.96 -8.68
C VAL A 191 8.71 -10.70 -8.67
N ILE A 192 8.07 -10.81 -7.51
CA ILE A 192 6.79 -11.51 -7.35
C ILE A 192 5.67 -10.53 -7.02
N ASP A 193 4.61 -10.58 -7.81
CA ASP A 193 3.44 -9.73 -7.67
C ASP A 193 2.29 -10.47 -6.98
N SER A 194 1.52 -9.73 -6.19
CA SER A 194 0.33 -10.23 -5.47
C SER A 194 -0.95 -9.68 -6.07
N ASP A 195 -1.09 -9.74 -7.41
CA ASP A 195 -2.22 -9.20 -8.16
C ASP A 195 -2.39 -7.67 -8.03
N LEU A 196 -1.31 -6.93 -7.78
CA LEU A 196 -1.36 -5.48 -7.50
C LEU A 196 -0.41 -4.66 -8.35
N GLU A 197 0.15 -5.24 -9.43
CA GLU A 197 1.23 -4.62 -10.20
C GLU A 197 0.92 -3.22 -10.75
N GLY A 198 -0.34 -2.94 -11.10
CA GLY A 198 -0.78 -1.63 -11.59
C GLY A 198 -0.82 -0.57 -10.48
N SER A 199 -0.99 -1.01 -9.24
CA SER A 199 -1.13 -0.16 -8.05
C SER A 199 0.17 0.02 -7.30
N THR A 200 1.08 -0.94 -7.38
CA THR A 200 2.40 -0.93 -6.73
C THR A 200 3.55 -0.48 -7.64
N GLY A 201 3.29 -0.31 -8.94
CA GLY A 201 4.30 0.08 -9.92
C GLY A 201 5.11 -1.09 -10.48
N LEU A 202 4.86 -2.32 -10.05
CA LEU A 202 5.52 -3.51 -10.62
C LEU A 202 5.18 -3.75 -12.09
N LYS A 203 4.07 -3.17 -12.60
CA LYS A 203 3.71 -3.23 -14.03
C LYS A 203 4.86 -2.76 -14.92
N ALA A 204 5.56 -1.71 -14.53
CA ALA A 204 6.72 -1.21 -15.28
C ALA A 204 7.86 -2.24 -15.36
N ILE A 205 8.03 -3.04 -14.30
CA ILE A 205 9.04 -4.11 -14.28
C ILE A 205 8.58 -5.28 -15.17
N ARG A 206 7.31 -5.70 -15.08
CA ARG A 206 6.78 -6.76 -15.96
C ARG A 206 6.95 -6.41 -17.44
N GLU A 207 6.70 -5.16 -17.82
CA GLU A 207 6.81 -4.70 -19.20
C GLU A 207 8.27 -4.62 -19.70
N SER A 208 9.21 -4.17 -18.87
CA SER A 208 10.62 -3.98 -19.26
C SER A 208 11.51 -5.22 -19.04
N HIS A 209 11.29 -5.96 -17.96
CA HIS A 209 12.07 -7.13 -17.53
C HIS A 209 11.15 -8.31 -17.19
N PRO A 210 10.37 -8.84 -18.15
CA PRO A 210 9.48 -9.97 -17.90
C PRO A 210 10.22 -11.23 -17.44
N GLU A 211 11.53 -11.35 -17.71
CA GLU A 211 12.35 -12.49 -17.31
C GLU A 211 12.54 -12.66 -15.79
N VAL A 212 12.33 -11.59 -15.00
CA VAL A 212 12.41 -11.64 -13.53
C VAL A 212 11.03 -11.63 -12.86
N PHE A 213 9.95 -11.45 -13.62
CA PHE A 213 8.62 -11.18 -13.08
C PHE A 213 7.76 -12.44 -12.95
N ILE A 214 7.12 -12.62 -11.79
CA ILE A 214 6.23 -13.74 -11.48
C ILE A 214 4.87 -13.19 -11.02
N PRO A 215 3.80 -13.33 -11.83
CA PRO A 215 2.43 -13.12 -11.37
C PRO A 215 2.01 -14.29 -10.47
N SER A 216 1.58 -14.03 -9.23
CA SER A 216 1.33 -15.07 -8.23
C SER A 216 0.05 -14.86 -7.41
N GLY A 217 -0.94 -14.15 -7.98
CA GLY A 217 -2.29 -14.07 -7.39
C GLY A 217 -2.35 -13.42 -6.00
N ILE A 218 -3.52 -13.53 -5.35
CA ILE A 218 -3.83 -12.89 -4.06
C ILE A 218 -3.32 -13.78 -2.91
N MET A 219 -1.99 -13.75 -2.68
CA MET A 219 -1.31 -14.65 -1.75
C MET A 219 -0.12 -13.98 -1.04
N GLU A 220 -0.30 -12.81 -0.41
CA GLU A 220 0.80 -11.99 0.13
C GLU A 220 1.78 -12.77 1.02
N ARG A 221 1.27 -13.61 1.92
CA ARG A 221 2.10 -14.43 2.83
C ARG A 221 2.99 -15.41 2.08
N GLY A 222 2.40 -16.12 1.10
CA GLY A 222 3.11 -17.06 0.23
C GLY A 222 4.10 -16.35 -0.68
N ASN A 223 3.67 -15.25 -1.30
CA ASN A 223 4.45 -14.46 -2.24
C ASN A 223 5.66 -13.80 -1.57
N PHE A 224 5.49 -13.24 -0.38
CA PHE A 224 6.61 -12.74 0.43
C PHE A 224 7.59 -13.87 0.78
N SER A 225 7.08 -15.03 1.20
CA SER A 225 7.92 -16.18 1.55
C SER A 225 8.71 -16.70 0.36
N ALA A 226 8.13 -16.71 -0.84
CA ALA A 226 8.84 -17.06 -2.07
C ALA A 226 9.96 -16.05 -2.38
N ALA A 227 9.68 -14.74 -2.29
CA ALA A 227 10.71 -13.70 -2.44
C ALA A 227 11.86 -13.86 -1.43
N ALA A 228 11.52 -14.10 -0.17
CA ALA A 228 12.49 -14.35 0.89
C ALA A 228 13.32 -15.62 0.63
N GLY A 229 12.69 -16.70 0.18
CA GLY A 229 13.37 -17.95 -0.16
C GLY A 229 14.34 -17.77 -1.33
N PHE A 230 13.97 -17.02 -2.37
CA PHE A 230 14.87 -16.70 -3.47
C PHE A 230 16.07 -15.85 -3.02
N GLY A 231 15.81 -14.84 -2.19
CA GLY A 231 16.82 -13.96 -1.62
C GLY A 231 17.67 -14.58 -0.50
N PHE A 232 17.43 -15.83 -0.13
CA PHE A 232 18.26 -16.54 0.86
C PHE A 232 19.67 -16.80 0.31
N GLU A 233 19.79 -17.06 -0.99
CA GLU A 233 21.07 -17.32 -1.64
C GLU A 233 21.88 -16.03 -1.81
N LYS A 234 23.20 -16.12 -1.58
CA LYS A 234 24.08 -14.95 -1.66
C LYS A 234 24.11 -14.37 -3.07
N GLY A 235 23.99 -13.05 -3.18
CA GLY A 235 24.00 -12.36 -4.47
C GLY A 235 22.65 -12.31 -5.19
N LYS A 236 21.61 -12.91 -4.57
CA LYS A 236 20.23 -12.84 -5.04
C LYS A 236 19.40 -11.84 -4.21
N VAL A 237 18.37 -11.27 -4.85
CA VAL A 237 17.42 -10.34 -4.25
C VAL A 237 16.00 -10.79 -4.63
N GLY A 238 15.18 -11.05 -3.61
CA GLY A 238 13.73 -11.14 -3.79
C GLY A 238 13.12 -9.73 -3.76
N VAL A 239 12.29 -9.40 -4.73
CA VAL A 239 11.49 -8.18 -4.75
C VAL A 239 10.03 -8.56 -4.59
N PHE A 240 9.38 -7.96 -3.60
CA PHE A 240 7.98 -8.19 -3.27
C PHE A 240 7.24 -6.86 -3.16
N SER A 241 6.00 -6.79 -3.61
CA SER A 241 5.17 -5.61 -3.38
C SER A 241 3.71 -5.94 -3.15
N THR A 242 3.10 -5.14 -2.27
CA THR A 242 1.67 -5.14 -1.98
C THR A 242 1.29 -3.79 -1.34
N PHE A 243 0.08 -3.64 -0.81
CA PHE A 243 -0.33 -2.45 -0.07
C PHE A 243 0.18 -2.51 1.37
N SER A 244 0.45 -1.36 1.97
CA SER A 244 0.91 -1.25 3.35
C SER A 244 -0.16 -1.68 4.36
N ALA A 245 -1.43 -1.77 3.98
CA ALA A 245 -2.48 -2.38 4.80
C ALA A 245 -2.29 -3.92 4.90
N PHE A 246 -1.80 -4.55 3.82
CA PHE A 246 -1.59 -5.99 3.73
C PHE A 246 -0.26 -6.44 4.35
N LEU A 247 0.64 -5.51 4.69
CA LEU A 247 1.84 -5.76 5.49
C LEU A 247 1.54 -6.55 6.77
N GLU A 248 0.43 -6.24 7.44
CA GLU A 248 0.08 -6.86 8.73
C GLU A 248 -0.08 -8.37 8.64
N MET A 249 -0.50 -8.87 7.47
CA MET A 249 -0.63 -10.30 7.21
C MET A 249 0.72 -11.00 7.07
N CYS A 250 1.77 -10.27 6.69
CA CYS A 250 3.11 -10.80 6.43
C CYS A 250 4.05 -10.75 7.64
N CYS A 251 3.61 -10.27 8.81
CA CYS A 251 4.49 -10.06 9.96
C CYS A 251 5.21 -11.34 10.43
N SER A 252 4.53 -12.48 10.41
CA SER A 252 5.14 -13.78 10.75
C SER A 252 6.22 -14.18 9.74
N GLU A 253 5.97 -13.97 8.46
CA GLU A 253 6.84 -14.33 7.36
C GLU A 253 8.07 -13.42 7.34
N ILE A 254 7.89 -12.12 7.60
CA ILE A 254 8.97 -11.15 7.83
C ILE A 254 9.87 -11.59 8.99
N THR A 255 9.26 -12.06 10.09
CA THR A 255 10.02 -12.59 11.24
C THR A 255 10.88 -13.78 10.81
N MET A 256 10.32 -14.73 10.09
CA MET A 256 11.05 -15.92 9.62
C MET A 256 12.14 -15.57 8.59
N ALA A 257 11.86 -14.68 7.65
CA ALA A 257 12.83 -14.20 6.68
C ALA A 257 14.03 -13.51 7.35
N ARG A 258 13.77 -12.71 8.39
CA ARG A 258 14.83 -12.08 9.21
C ARG A 258 15.69 -13.12 9.90
N LEU A 259 15.08 -14.10 10.58
CA LEU A 259 15.79 -15.16 11.28
C LEU A 259 16.66 -16.00 10.33
N ASN A 260 16.19 -16.18 9.10
CA ASN A 260 16.93 -16.86 8.03
C ASN A 260 17.92 -15.96 7.27
N ARG A 261 18.04 -14.68 7.63
CA ARG A 261 18.92 -13.69 6.99
C ARG A 261 18.67 -13.52 5.48
N CYS A 262 17.43 -13.70 5.05
CA CYS A 262 17.01 -13.56 3.66
C CYS A 262 17.20 -12.12 3.15
N ASN A 263 17.49 -11.99 1.86
CA ASN A 263 17.70 -10.70 1.21
C ASN A 263 16.49 -10.26 0.38
N VAL A 264 15.70 -9.32 0.92
CA VAL A 264 14.43 -8.91 0.30
C VAL A 264 14.32 -7.40 0.21
N LEU A 265 13.94 -6.89 -0.96
CA LEU A 265 13.48 -5.52 -1.18
C LEU A 265 11.96 -5.54 -1.32
N CYS A 266 11.27 -4.98 -0.32
CA CYS A 266 9.82 -4.89 -0.31
C CYS A 266 9.39 -3.46 -0.64
N HIS A 267 8.33 -3.33 -1.43
CA HIS A 267 7.62 -2.07 -1.61
C HIS A 267 6.19 -2.19 -1.10
N PHE A 268 5.87 -1.39 -0.08
CA PHE A 268 4.53 -1.28 0.47
C PHE A 268 3.90 0.05 0.05
N SER A 269 3.07 0.00 -1.00
CA SER A 269 2.35 1.17 -1.49
C SER A 269 1.14 1.51 -0.60
N HIS A 270 0.39 2.57 -0.89
CA HIS A 270 -0.84 2.92 -0.15
C HIS A 270 -0.62 3.11 1.37
N SER A 271 0.59 3.48 1.79
CA SER A 271 0.87 3.84 3.19
C SER A 271 0.21 5.18 3.55
N GLY A 272 -0.20 5.31 4.81
CA GLY A 272 -0.93 6.49 5.31
C GLY A 272 -2.39 6.52 4.88
N VAL A 273 -2.93 7.74 4.78
CA VAL A 273 -4.37 7.99 4.52
C VAL A 273 -4.64 8.91 3.32
N ASP A 274 -3.58 9.42 2.68
CA ASP A 274 -3.71 10.46 1.64
C ASP A 274 -4.29 9.92 0.34
N GLU A 275 -5.26 10.64 -0.21
CA GLU A 275 -6.03 10.24 -1.39
C GLU A 275 -6.64 8.82 -1.28
N MET A 276 -7.04 8.39 -0.09
CA MET A 276 -7.62 7.07 0.14
C MET A 276 -9.16 7.09 0.12
N CYS A 277 -9.74 6.48 -0.92
CA CYS A 277 -11.20 6.28 -1.04
C CYS A 277 -11.69 4.94 -0.48
N ASP A 278 -10.79 3.99 -0.25
CA ASP A 278 -11.10 2.58 0.02
C ASP A 278 -11.44 2.29 1.49
N ASN A 279 -11.98 3.31 2.18
CA ASN A 279 -12.31 3.36 3.60
C ASN A 279 -11.12 3.03 4.55
N THR A 280 -11.36 2.94 5.87
CA THR A 280 -10.30 2.70 6.86
C THR A 280 -9.56 1.37 6.65
N CYS A 281 -10.19 0.33 6.06
CA CYS A 281 -9.57 -0.99 5.94
C CYS A 281 -8.34 -1.02 5.02
N HIS A 282 -8.17 -0.03 4.15
CA HIS A 282 -7.01 0.12 3.28
C HIS A 282 -6.00 1.17 3.78
N PHE A 283 -6.20 1.76 4.96
CA PHE A 283 -5.21 2.67 5.53
C PHE A 283 -3.94 1.88 5.90
N GLY A 284 -2.84 2.17 5.21
CA GLY A 284 -1.54 1.56 5.49
C GLY A 284 -0.84 2.23 6.67
N LEU A 285 -1.34 2.00 7.88
CA LEU A 285 -0.95 2.80 9.06
C LEU A 285 0.19 2.21 9.90
N ASN A 286 0.42 0.89 9.83
CA ASN A 286 1.29 0.17 10.77
C ASN A 286 2.64 -0.21 10.14
N THR A 287 3.26 0.71 9.40
CA THR A 287 4.57 0.55 8.75
C THR A 287 5.66 -0.04 9.66
N PHE A 288 5.70 0.36 10.94
CA PHE A 288 6.69 -0.15 11.89
C PHE A 288 6.53 -1.64 12.25
N PHE A 289 5.45 -2.31 11.85
CA PHE A 289 5.32 -3.76 12.02
C PHE A 289 6.29 -4.55 11.12
N ALA A 290 6.80 -3.93 10.06
CA ALA A 290 7.88 -4.51 9.26
C ALA A 290 9.20 -4.56 10.05
N ASP A 291 9.39 -3.67 11.03
CA ASP A 291 10.54 -3.65 11.94
C ASP A 291 10.21 -4.38 13.26
N ASN A 292 9.92 -5.68 13.14
CA ASN A 292 9.54 -6.54 14.27
C ASN A 292 10.74 -7.35 14.83
N GLY A 293 11.95 -6.83 14.66
CA GLY A 293 13.20 -7.43 15.11
C GLY A 293 13.65 -6.99 16.51
N LEU A 294 14.65 -7.68 17.03
CA LEU A 294 15.41 -7.24 18.21
C LEU A 294 16.54 -6.31 17.77
N GLU A 295 16.99 -5.43 18.66
CA GLU A 295 18.04 -4.43 18.37
C GLU A 295 19.40 -5.04 18.00
N ASP A 296 19.71 -6.24 18.53
CA ASP A 296 20.95 -6.99 18.25
C ASP A 296 20.85 -7.87 16.97
N GLY A 297 19.72 -7.79 16.27
CA GLY A 297 19.37 -8.67 15.16
C GLY A 297 19.86 -8.23 13.77
N TYR A 298 19.42 -8.99 12.76
CA TYR A 298 19.66 -8.73 11.34
C TYR A 298 19.08 -7.38 10.90
N PRO A 299 19.80 -6.58 10.09
CA PRO A 299 19.40 -5.22 9.77
C PRO A 299 18.10 -5.17 8.97
N THR A 300 17.10 -4.52 9.57
CA THR A 300 15.86 -4.12 8.91
C THR A 300 15.87 -2.61 8.72
N ARG A 301 15.44 -2.14 7.55
CA ARG A 301 15.39 -0.70 7.23
C ARG A 301 14.04 -0.32 6.65
N LEU A 302 13.45 0.73 7.21
CA LEU A 302 12.21 1.33 6.75
C LEU A 302 12.51 2.64 6.03
N TYR A 303 12.22 2.72 4.75
CA TYR A 303 12.46 3.88 3.90
C TYR A 303 11.15 4.51 3.43
N PHE A 304 11.01 5.83 3.55
CA PHE A 304 9.83 6.56 3.11
C PHE A 304 10.23 7.85 2.36
N PRO A 305 10.26 7.85 1.02
CA PRO A 305 10.66 9.00 0.23
C PRO A 305 9.61 10.12 0.27
N ALA A 306 10.09 11.35 0.22
CA ALA A 306 9.30 12.58 0.14
C ALA A 306 8.74 12.84 -1.27
N ASP A 307 9.51 12.50 -2.32
CA ASP A 307 9.10 12.62 -3.72
C ASP A 307 9.69 11.51 -4.62
N VAL A 308 9.41 11.58 -5.93
CA VAL A 308 9.83 10.57 -6.91
C VAL A 308 11.34 10.57 -7.16
N HIS A 309 12.01 11.71 -7.01
CA HIS A 309 13.46 11.78 -7.17
C HIS A 309 14.14 11.10 -5.99
N GLN A 310 13.65 11.32 -4.77
CA GLN A 310 14.16 10.62 -3.58
C GLN A 310 13.87 9.11 -3.64
N MET A 311 12.68 8.69 -4.12
CA MET A 311 12.38 7.27 -4.35
C MET A 311 13.44 6.60 -5.22
N THR A 312 13.80 7.25 -6.33
CA THR A 312 14.82 6.74 -7.27
C THR A 312 16.18 6.62 -6.60
N ALA A 313 16.60 7.64 -5.86
CA ALA A 313 17.86 7.63 -5.14
C ALA A 313 17.91 6.55 -4.06
N ILE A 314 16.81 6.35 -3.30
CA ILE A 314 16.70 5.29 -2.29
C ILE A 314 16.88 3.92 -2.93
N VAL A 315 16.10 3.59 -3.96
CA VAL A 315 16.17 2.27 -4.61
C VAL A 315 17.56 2.03 -5.18
N ASN A 316 18.14 2.99 -5.90
CA ASN A 316 19.48 2.85 -6.48
C ASN A 316 20.57 2.59 -5.43
N GLU A 317 20.46 3.21 -4.26
CA GLU A 317 21.43 3.05 -3.18
C GLU A 317 21.29 1.68 -2.50
N VAL A 318 20.06 1.25 -2.20
CA VAL A 318 19.84 0.12 -1.28
C VAL A 318 19.52 -1.20 -1.98
N PHE A 319 19.32 -1.23 -3.31
CA PHE A 319 18.85 -2.42 -4.04
C PHE A 319 19.74 -3.67 -3.84
N TRP A 320 21.05 -3.48 -3.71
CA TRP A 320 22.00 -4.59 -3.52
C TRP A 320 22.45 -4.81 -2.08
N ASP A 321 22.02 -3.95 -1.14
CA ASP A 321 22.32 -4.15 0.27
C ASP A 321 21.76 -5.48 0.77
N MET A 322 22.49 -6.16 1.66
CA MET A 322 21.94 -7.33 2.35
C MET A 322 20.98 -6.88 3.43
N GLY A 323 19.78 -7.43 3.45
CA GLY A 323 18.81 -7.07 4.49
C GLY A 323 17.37 -7.28 4.06
N LEU A 324 16.48 -7.13 5.03
CA LEU A 324 15.08 -6.82 4.74
C LEU A 324 14.96 -5.30 4.63
N ARG A 325 14.66 -4.82 3.42
CA ARG A 325 14.57 -3.40 3.10
C ARG A 325 13.14 -3.11 2.69
N PHE A 326 12.49 -2.23 3.41
CA PHE A 326 11.08 -1.92 3.24
C PHE A 326 10.93 -0.48 2.76
N VAL A 327 10.52 -0.30 1.51
CA VAL A 327 10.25 1.01 0.92
C VAL A 327 8.76 1.25 0.95
N PHE A 328 8.32 2.37 1.51
CA PHE A 328 6.92 2.75 1.61
C PHE A 328 6.59 3.86 0.62
N SER A 329 5.34 3.92 0.17
CA SER A 329 4.84 5.07 -0.59
C SER A 329 3.33 5.22 -0.43
N THR A 330 2.81 6.42 -0.66
CA THR A 330 1.37 6.68 -0.61
C THR A 330 0.64 6.29 -1.89
N ARG A 331 -0.70 6.31 -1.84
CA ARG A 331 -1.57 6.30 -3.02
C ARG A 331 -1.56 7.64 -3.75
N SER A 332 -1.40 8.75 -3.03
CA SER A 332 -1.43 10.08 -3.63
C SER A 332 -0.26 10.33 -4.59
N LYS A 333 -0.46 11.27 -5.51
CA LYS A 333 0.67 11.93 -6.16
C LYS A 333 1.18 13.04 -5.25
N VAL A 334 2.49 13.22 -5.18
CA VAL A 334 3.15 14.24 -4.36
C VAL A 334 3.94 15.19 -5.26
N PRO A 335 4.05 16.49 -4.89
CA PRO A 335 4.89 17.42 -5.62
C PRO A 335 6.38 17.19 -5.31
N ASN A 336 7.25 17.73 -6.16
CA ASN A 336 8.68 17.75 -5.90
C ASN A 336 9.01 18.85 -4.89
N ILE A 337 9.92 18.55 -3.97
CA ILE A 337 10.37 19.48 -2.93
C ILE A 337 11.40 20.44 -3.52
N LEU A 338 11.28 21.74 -3.25
CA LEU A 338 12.20 22.76 -3.74
C LEU A 338 13.24 23.17 -2.70
N LYS A 339 14.45 23.49 -3.17
CA LYS A 339 15.48 24.13 -2.37
C LYS A 339 15.02 25.52 -1.92
N GLU A 340 15.48 25.95 -0.75
CA GLU A 340 15.11 27.26 -0.18
C GLU A 340 15.54 28.39 -1.12
N GLY A 341 14.60 29.29 -1.44
CA GLY A 341 14.87 30.46 -2.28
C GLY A 341 15.11 30.19 -3.77
N SER A 342 14.85 28.97 -4.29
CA SER A 342 15.05 28.65 -5.70
C SER A 342 13.90 27.83 -6.31
N GLN A 343 14.01 27.49 -7.60
CA GLN A 343 13.11 26.57 -8.30
C GLN A 343 13.76 25.21 -8.57
N GLU A 344 14.92 24.95 -7.98
CA GLU A 344 15.61 23.68 -8.13
C GLU A 344 15.00 22.61 -7.21
N HIS A 345 14.90 21.38 -7.71
CA HIS A 345 14.46 20.25 -6.91
C HIS A 345 15.51 19.92 -5.84
N TYR A 346 15.06 19.71 -4.60
CA TYR A 346 15.93 19.36 -3.48
C TYR A 346 16.59 18.00 -3.69
N PHE A 347 15.81 16.99 -4.13
CA PHE A 347 16.29 15.64 -4.40
C PHE A 347 16.71 15.40 -5.86
N GLY A 348 16.90 16.47 -6.64
CA GLY A 348 17.35 16.39 -8.04
C GLY A 348 18.86 16.62 -8.23
N GLY A 349 19.32 16.52 -9.48
CA GLY A 349 20.72 16.79 -9.84
C GLY A 349 21.70 15.84 -9.17
N ASP A 350 22.69 16.40 -8.46
CA ASP A 350 23.77 15.65 -7.79
C ASP A 350 23.37 15.05 -6.42
N TYR A 351 22.08 15.06 -6.08
CA TYR A 351 21.59 14.48 -4.83
C TYR A 351 21.98 13.00 -4.70
N LYS A 352 22.46 12.62 -3.51
CA LYS A 352 22.79 11.24 -3.14
C LYS A 352 22.13 10.90 -1.82
N PHE A 353 21.29 9.87 -1.83
CA PHE A 353 20.69 9.35 -0.62
C PHE A 353 21.74 8.69 0.28
N LYS A 354 21.63 8.89 1.59
CA LYS A 354 22.48 8.25 2.60
C LYS A 354 21.58 7.56 3.64
N PRO A 355 21.48 6.22 3.62
CA PRO A 355 20.65 5.49 4.58
C PRO A 355 20.97 5.86 6.03
N GLY A 356 19.93 6.08 6.83
CA GLY A 356 20.06 6.39 8.25
C GLY A 356 20.42 7.85 8.58
N LYS A 357 20.56 8.73 7.59
CA LYS A 357 20.77 10.17 7.81
C LYS A 357 19.48 10.96 7.63
N ASP A 358 19.26 11.90 8.55
CA ASP A 358 18.11 12.81 8.53
C ASP A 358 18.43 14.04 7.65
N GLU A 359 17.46 14.47 6.85
CA GLU A 359 17.69 15.49 5.82
C GLU A 359 17.00 16.81 6.16
N PHE A 360 17.79 17.85 6.43
CA PHE A 360 17.28 19.19 6.76
C PHE A 360 16.82 19.93 5.51
N ILE A 361 15.51 19.93 5.26
CA ILE A 361 14.87 20.67 4.17
C ILE A 361 14.89 22.19 4.45
N ARG A 362 14.72 22.55 5.73
CA ARG A 362 14.90 23.91 6.26
C ARG A 362 15.63 23.81 7.59
N ARG A 363 16.58 24.71 7.84
CA ARG A 363 17.18 24.87 9.17
C ARG A 363 16.51 26.04 9.89
N GLY A 364 16.19 25.85 11.16
CA GLY A 364 15.64 26.90 12.02
C GLY A 364 16.15 26.77 13.45
N LYS A 365 16.05 27.85 14.24
CA LYS A 365 16.62 27.94 15.58
C LYS A 365 15.62 27.70 16.71
N ILE A 366 14.33 27.93 16.48
CA ILE A 366 13.32 27.88 17.55
C ILE A 366 12.89 26.43 17.83
N GLY A 367 12.58 25.67 16.79
CA GLY A 367 12.11 24.29 16.90
C GLY A 367 12.06 23.64 15.54
N THR A 368 11.87 22.32 15.51
CA THR A 368 11.93 21.53 14.27
C THR A 368 10.69 20.67 14.11
N VAL A 369 10.12 20.70 12.90
CA VAL A 369 9.13 19.72 12.44
C VAL A 369 9.86 18.56 11.77
N ILE A 370 9.51 17.33 12.14
CA ILE A 370 10.08 16.10 11.61
C ILE A 370 8.96 15.32 10.94
N CYS A 371 9.14 14.95 9.69
CA CYS A 371 8.14 14.23 8.91
C CYS A 371 8.80 13.40 7.82
N PHE A 372 8.00 12.69 7.05
CA PHE A 372 8.43 11.88 5.92
C PHE A 372 7.24 11.71 4.96
N GLY A 373 7.51 11.13 3.78
CA GLY A 373 6.45 10.86 2.82
C GLY A 373 5.71 12.09 2.33
N GLU A 374 4.42 11.95 2.14
CA GLU A 374 3.50 12.98 1.67
C GLU A 374 3.26 14.10 2.69
N ILE A 375 3.70 13.95 3.94
CA ILE A 375 3.63 15.03 4.91
C ILE A 375 4.72 16.08 4.65
N VAL A 376 5.83 15.74 3.97
CA VAL A 376 6.96 16.65 3.77
C VAL A 376 6.55 17.94 3.06
N HIS A 377 5.82 17.86 1.94
CA HIS A 377 5.39 19.07 1.23
C HIS A 377 4.35 19.90 2.01
N ARG A 378 3.56 19.25 2.89
CA ARG A 378 2.55 19.92 3.74
C ARG A 378 3.20 20.63 4.91
N ALA A 379 4.17 19.96 5.55
CA ALA A 379 4.99 20.53 6.59
C ALA A 379 5.88 21.65 6.05
N LEU A 380 6.36 21.54 4.81
CA LEU A 380 7.09 22.60 4.13
C LEU A 380 6.25 23.86 3.93
N ASP A 381 5.04 23.73 3.40
CA ASP A 381 4.10 24.85 3.29
C ASP A 381 3.83 25.49 4.67
N ALA A 382 3.63 24.68 5.72
CA ALA A 382 3.44 25.17 7.07
C ALA A 382 4.67 25.92 7.63
N VAL A 383 5.86 25.35 7.45
CA VAL A 383 7.12 25.90 7.97
C VAL A 383 7.51 27.19 7.24
N ASP A 384 7.42 27.24 5.92
CA ASP A 384 7.76 28.44 5.15
C ASP A 384 6.80 29.60 5.50
N ARG A 385 5.49 29.33 5.70
CA ARG A 385 4.53 30.34 6.20
C ARG A 385 4.85 30.83 7.62
N LEU A 386 5.23 29.92 8.52
CA LEU A 386 5.64 30.30 9.88
C LEU A 386 6.89 31.19 9.86
N ARG A 387 7.86 30.90 8.97
CA ARG A 387 9.08 31.70 8.80
C ARG A 387 8.77 33.10 8.27
N GLU A 388 7.81 33.23 7.35
CA GLU A 388 7.30 34.53 6.89
C GLU A 388 6.67 35.34 8.03
N GLU A 389 6.03 34.68 8.99
CA GLU A 389 5.51 35.30 10.22
C GLU A 389 6.58 35.57 11.30
N GLY A 390 7.86 35.28 11.01
CA GLY A 390 8.98 35.49 11.94
C GLY A 390 9.26 34.33 12.91
N PHE A 391 8.58 33.19 12.77
CA PHE A 391 8.89 31.97 13.53
C PHE A 391 9.95 31.13 12.80
N ASP A 392 11.21 31.23 13.24
CA ASP A 392 12.34 30.49 12.69
C ASP A 392 12.32 28.98 13.05
N VAL A 393 11.44 28.25 12.36
CA VAL A 393 11.20 26.81 12.51
C VAL A 393 11.94 26.04 11.41
N GLY A 394 12.52 24.89 11.77
CA GLY A 394 13.18 23.95 10.87
C GLY A 394 12.25 22.84 10.38
N LEU A 395 12.65 22.18 9.29
CA LEU A 395 11.97 21.02 8.72
C LEU A 395 12.98 19.93 8.39
N VAL A 396 12.75 18.73 8.93
CA VAL A 396 13.53 17.52 8.66
C VAL A 396 12.65 16.50 7.95
N ASN A 397 13.16 15.98 6.83
CA ASN A 397 12.69 14.75 6.20
C ASN A 397 13.47 13.57 6.78
N LYS A 398 12.80 12.74 7.59
CA LYS A 398 13.36 11.51 8.15
C LYS A 398 13.01 10.35 7.22
N SER A 399 13.75 10.20 6.14
CA SER A 399 13.48 9.20 5.10
C SER A 399 13.85 7.77 5.51
N THR A 400 14.72 7.58 6.51
CA THR A 400 14.98 6.28 7.15
C THR A 400 14.34 6.24 8.54
N LEU A 401 13.21 5.55 8.68
CA LEU A 401 12.31 5.73 9.84
C LEU A 401 12.83 5.09 11.12
N ASN A 402 13.41 3.90 11.04
CA ASN A 402 13.78 3.09 12.20
C ASN A 402 15.27 3.19 12.60
N VAL A 403 15.96 4.24 12.15
CA VAL A 403 17.37 4.51 12.47
C VAL A 403 17.50 5.87 13.10
N ILE A 404 18.28 5.96 14.18
CA ILE A 404 18.57 7.22 14.85
C ILE A 404 19.80 7.84 14.18
N ASP A 405 19.65 9.06 13.68
CA ASP A 405 20.78 9.88 13.26
C ASP A 405 21.27 10.70 14.45
N GLU A 406 22.33 10.22 15.10
CA GLU A 406 22.86 10.81 16.34
C GLU A 406 23.23 12.29 16.19
N GLU A 407 23.71 12.70 15.02
CA GLU A 407 24.10 14.09 14.77
C GLU A 407 22.87 14.98 14.64
N ALA A 408 21.89 14.55 13.84
CA ALA A 408 20.67 15.32 13.63
C ALA A 408 19.82 15.42 14.90
N ILE A 409 19.65 14.31 15.65
CA ILE A 409 18.88 14.32 16.90
C ILE A 409 19.52 15.20 17.96
N ALA A 410 20.86 15.23 18.04
CA ALA A 410 21.57 16.13 18.93
C ALA A 410 21.41 17.62 18.52
N GLU A 411 21.16 17.90 17.24
CA GLU A 411 20.90 19.25 16.75
C GLU A 411 19.47 19.71 17.07
N TYR A 412 18.44 19.02 16.56
CA TYR A 412 17.05 19.46 16.76
C TYR A 412 16.54 19.20 18.18
N GLY A 413 17.08 18.21 18.88
CA GLY A 413 16.68 17.89 20.25
C GLY A 413 17.09 18.92 21.31
N LYS A 414 17.98 19.86 20.97
CA LYS A 414 18.37 20.99 21.84
C LYS A 414 17.50 22.23 21.64
N GLN A 415 16.58 22.22 20.69
CA GLN A 415 15.73 23.36 20.38
C GLN A 415 14.54 23.46 21.36
N LYS A 416 13.76 24.55 21.28
CA LYS A 416 12.62 24.78 22.20
C LYS A 416 11.57 23.68 22.08
N PHE A 417 11.30 23.21 20.85
CA PHE A 417 10.33 22.15 20.61
C PHE A 417 10.75 21.24 19.45
N VAL A 418 10.22 20.02 19.46
CA VAL A 418 10.25 19.07 18.35
C VAL A 418 8.83 18.58 18.11
N LEU A 419 8.37 18.63 16.85
CA LEU A 419 7.06 18.16 16.42
C LEU A 419 7.22 17.07 15.36
N VAL A 420 6.77 15.85 15.63
CA VAL A 420 6.65 14.83 14.58
C VAL A 420 5.28 14.94 13.90
N VAL A 421 5.25 14.93 12.57
CA VAL A 421 3.99 14.88 11.80
C VAL A 421 4.08 13.73 10.80
N GLU A 422 3.12 12.81 10.88
CA GLU A 422 3.04 11.62 10.04
C GLU A 422 1.58 11.26 9.76
N SER A 423 1.32 10.48 8.72
CA SER A 423 -0.02 9.92 8.44
C SER A 423 -0.19 8.49 8.92
N LEU A 424 0.79 7.96 9.66
CA LEU A 424 0.73 6.65 10.29
C LEU A 424 -0.14 6.67 11.55
N ASN A 425 -0.45 5.48 12.07
CA ASN A 425 -1.22 5.34 13.30
C ASN A 425 -0.47 6.00 14.47
N GLN A 426 -1.12 6.95 15.14
CA GLN A 426 -0.53 7.70 16.24
C GLN A 426 -0.04 6.79 17.40
N LYS A 427 -0.56 5.56 17.51
CA LYS A 427 -0.15 4.60 18.55
C LYS A 427 1.12 3.82 18.24
N THR A 428 1.52 3.73 16.97
CA THR A 428 2.58 2.82 16.51
C THR A 428 3.62 3.49 15.61
N GLY A 429 3.36 4.72 15.16
CA GLY A 429 4.22 5.50 14.26
C GLY A 429 5.50 6.05 14.89
N LEU A 430 6.26 6.81 14.11
CA LEU A 430 7.54 7.41 14.49
C LEU A 430 7.41 8.30 15.72
N GLY A 431 6.33 9.07 15.82
CA GLY A 431 6.08 9.98 16.94
C GLY A 431 5.99 9.25 18.28
N SER A 432 5.46 8.03 18.29
CA SER A 432 5.39 7.22 19.51
C SER A 432 6.77 6.75 20.00
N LYS A 433 7.73 6.58 19.08
CA LYS A 433 9.08 6.06 19.35
C LYS A 433 10.09 7.19 19.63
N MET A 434 9.99 8.28 18.87
CA MET A 434 10.98 9.35 18.89
C MET A 434 11.04 10.12 20.22
N GLY A 435 9.93 10.18 20.94
CA GLY A 435 9.93 10.69 22.32
C GLY A 435 10.91 9.94 23.23
N THR A 436 10.94 8.59 23.15
CA THR A 436 11.90 7.76 23.88
C THR A 436 13.33 8.03 23.44
N TRP A 437 13.58 8.12 22.13
CA TRP A 437 14.91 8.39 21.59
C TRP A 437 15.52 9.71 22.08
N LEU A 438 14.68 10.75 22.21
CA LEU A 438 15.08 12.03 22.78
C LEU A 438 15.42 11.89 24.27
N LEU A 439 14.54 11.26 25.06
CA LEU A 439 14.69 11.12 26.51
C LEU A 439 15.94 10.33 26.90
N GLU A 440 16.22 9.22 26.22
CA GLU A 440 17.43 8.41 26.47
C GLU A 440 18.73 9.18 26.24
N ARG A 441 18.69 10.21 25.38
CA ARG A 441 19.83 11.10 25.07
C ARG A 441 19.88 12.34 25.95
N GLY A 442 19.00 12.44 26.96
CA GLY A 442 18.89 13.62 27.82
C GLY A 442 18.37 14.86 27.09
N LEU A 443 17.77 14.70 25.91
CA LEU A 443 17.20 15.78 25.11
C LEU A 443 15.74 15.96 25.52
N THR A 444 15.41 17.15 26.01
CA THR A 444 14.09 17.45 26.59
C THR A 444 13.42 18.67 25.93
N PRO A 445 13.35 18.73 24.58
CA PRO A 445 12.56 19.77 23.93
C PRO A 445 11.09 19.58 24.31
N ARG A 446 10.28 20.64 24.20
CA ARG A 446 8.83 20.44 24.28
C ARG A 446 8.41 19.54 23.12
N TYR A 447 8.01 18.32 23.43
CA TYR A 447 7.73 17.30 22.43
C TYR A 447 6.24 17.23 22.09
N GLY A 448 5.93 17.05 20.82
CA GLY A 448 4.58 16.71 20.37
C GLY A 448 4.63 15.89 19.09
N TYR A 449 3.54 15.19 18.80
CA TYR A 449 3.40 14.49 17.55
C TYR A 449 1.95 14.46 17.07
N MET A 450 1.78 14.39 15.76
CA MET A 450 0.50 14.36 15.04
C MET A 450 0.52 13.13 14.12
N GLY A 451 -0.53 12.32 14.21
CA GLY A 451 -0.70 11.07 13.47
C GLY A 451 -2.18 10.81 13.15
N THR A 452 -2.46 9.78 12.36
CA THR A 452 -3.81 9.30 12.11
C THR A 452 -4.42 8.72 13.40
N ASN A 453 -5.60 9.21 13.77
CA ASN A 453 -6.26 8.85 15.04
C ASN A 453 -7.79 8.76 14.96
N LYS A 454 -8.37 8.92 13.77
CA LYS A 454 -9.80 8.75 13.51
C LYS A 454 -10.02 7.75 12.38
N GLU A 455 -11.18 7.10 12.42
CA GLU A 455 -11.74 6.38 11.27
C GLU A 455 -11.84 7.29 10.05
N GLY A 456 -11.79 6.69 8.85
CA GLY A 456 -11.87 7.44 7.61
C GLY A 456 -13.23 8.13 7.42
N CYS A 457 -13.22 9.33 6.86
CA CYS A 457 -14.45 10.11 6.63
C CYS A 457 -14.99 10.02 5.19
N GLY A 458 -14.43 9.12 4.37
CA GLY A 458 -14.72 9.01 2.93
C GLY A 458 -14.17 10.20 2.12
N GLY A 459 -14.15 10.06 0.79
CA GLY A 459 -13.65 11.09 -0.13
C GLY A 459 -12.12 11.17 -0.22
N LEU A 460 -11.59 11.15 -1.45
CA LEU A 460 -10.14 11.10 -1.73
C LEU A 460 -9.35 12.18 -0.97
N SER A 461 -9.70 13.45 -1.14
CA SER A 461 -8.93 14.57 -0.58
C SER A 461 -9.25 14.89 0.88
N ALA A 462 -10.28 14.28 1.47
CA ALA A 462 -10.80 14.70 2.76
C ALA A 462 -9.98 14.17 3.95
N GLN A 463 -9.30 13.04 3.77
CA GLN A 463 -8.69 12.30 4.88
C GLN A 463 -7.63 13.11 5.64
N ILE A 464 -6.69 13.76 4.94
CA ILE A 464 -5.64 14.57 5.57
C ILE A 464 -6.22 15.70 6.44
N PHE A 465 -7.25 16.40 5.95
CA PHE A 465 -7.93 17.45 6.71
C PHE A 465 -8.69 16.87 7.90
N HIS A 466 -9.37 15.73 7.70
CA HIS A 466 -10.13 15.07 8.76
C HIS A 466 -9.24 14.60 9.93
N GLN A 467 -8.05 14.07 9.62
CA GLN A 467 -7.04 13.70 10.61
C GLN A 467 -6.38 14.93 11.25
N GLY A 468 -6.53 16.13 10.68
CA GLY A 468 -5.86 17.34 11.14
C GLY A 468 -4.38 17.35 10.83
N LEU A 469 -3.99 16.83 9.67
CA LEU A 469 -2.61 16.74 9.19
C LEU A 469 -2.31 17.75 8.05
N ASP A 470 -3.25 18.64 7.78
CA ASP A 470 -3.10 19.73 6.80
C ASP A 470 -2.16 20.85 7.31
N PRO A 471 -1.62 21.70 6.43
CA PRO A 471 -0.69 22.76 6.82
C PRO A 471 -1.21 23.69 7.93
N ALA A 472 -2.50 24.06 7.91
CA ALA A 472 -3.05 24.95 8.94
C ALA A 472 -3.10 24.26 10.31
N SER A 473 -3.38 22.95 10.34
CA SER A 473 -3.30 22.16 11.57
C SER A 473 -1.88 22.05 12.11
N ILE A 474 -0.88 21.88 11.24
CA ILE A 474 0.55 21.87 11.61
C ILE A 474 0.95 23.23 12.20
N ILE A 475 0.61 24.35 11.54
CA ILE A 475 0.89 25.72 12.02
C ILE A 475 0.32 25.92 13.42
N ARG A 476 -0.95 25.54 13.64
CA ARG A 476 -1.59 25.67 14.96
C ARG A 476 -0.84 24.87 16.03
N LYS A 477 -0.43 23.64 15.73
CA LYS A 477 0.30 22.79 16.69
C LYS A 477 1.68 23.37 17.01
N VAL A 478 2.40 23.87 16.01
CA VAL A 478 3.70 24.54 16.19
C VAL A 478 3.56 25.74 17.11
N LYS A 479 2.59 26.63 16.87
CA LYS A 479 2.35 27.81 17.74
C LYS A 479 2.05 27.42 19.18
N VAL A 480 1.31 26.33 19.41
CA VAL A 480 1.04 25.80 20.77
C VAL A 480 2.32 25.31 21.45
N LEU A 481 3.21 24.64 20.72
CA LEU A 481 4.49 24.15 21.28
C LEU A 481 5.52 25.27 21.47
N ALA A 482 5.48 26.28 20.60
CA ALA A 482 6.40 27.42 20.62
C ALA A 482 6.04 28.48 21.66
N ALA A 483 4.81 28.50 22.18
CA ALA A 483 4.44 29.30 23.36
C ALA A 483 5.17 28.73 24.59
#